data_AF-A0AB35Q6E5-F1
#
_entry.id   AF-A0AB35Q6E5-F1
#
_cell.length_a   1.000
_cell.length_b   1.000
_cell.length_c   1.000
_cell.angle_alpha   90.00
_cell.angle_beta   90.00
_cell.angle_gamma   90.00
#
_symmetry.space_group_name_H-M   'P 1'
#
loop_
_entity.id
_entity.type
_entity.pdbx_description
1 polymer ?
#
loop_
_entity_poly.entity_id
_entity_poly.type
_entity_poly.pdbx_seq_one_letter_code
_entity_poly.pdbx_strand_id
1 'polypeptide(L)'
;MLDIETLTAIVGAITGIAGSIMGYISLQRLSKIKSLDLRLELKKAETQLILTVNDLPELLTKAKRSREAISSATGQLRSGGLKKWIQEWETDYISAKQMILILPNRDSDYISNSQRDLETKLILIHQQSVKANALKEKYEIELKRDEKQRDRIYAERNSRNQKN
;
A
#
# COMPACT_ATOMS: atom_id res chain seq x y z
N MET A 1 -23.41 6.42 -4.35
CA MET A 1 -23.91 5.10 -3.91
C MET A 1 -22.74 4.16 -4.08
N LEU A 2 -22.18 3.63 -2.99
CA LEU A 2 -21.05 2.68 -3.08
C LEU A 2 -21.59 1.37 -3.64
N ASP A 3 -20.99 0.86 -4.71
CA ASP A 3 -21.45 -0.35 -5.39
C ASP A 3 -21.23 -1.57 -4.48
N ILE A 4 -22.19 -2.50 -4.51
CA ILE A 4 -22.20 -3.72 -3.67
C ILE A 4 -20.92 -4.55 -3.83
N GLU A 5 -20.31 -4.51 -5.02
CA GLU A 5 -19.02 -5.16 -5.31
C GLU A 5 -17.87 -4.56 -4.49
N THR A 6 -17.83 -3.23 -4.37
CA THR A 6 -16.86 -2.49 -3.55
C THR A 6 -17.05 -2.81 -2.08
N LEU A 7 -18.30 -2.88 -1.61
CA LEU A 7 -18.63 -3.22 -0.22
C LEU A 7 -18.20 -4.66 0.11
N THR A 8 -18.42 -5.59 -0.82
CA THR A 8 -18.09 -7.02 -0.64
C THR A 8 -16.58 -7.25 -0.67
N ALA A 9 -15.84 -6.53 -1.53
CA ALA A 9 -14.38 -6.58 -1.57
C ALA A 9 -13.75 -6.01 -0.27
N ILE A 10 -14.30 -4.91 0.25
CA ILE A 10 -13.86 -4.30 1.53
C ILE A 10 -14.14 -5.25 2.69
N VAL A 11 -15.34 -5.85 2.76
CA VAL A 11 -15.71 -6.80 3.82
C VAL A 11 -14.89 -8.09 3.72
N GLY A 12 -14.62 -8.59 2.52
CA GLY A 12 -13.76 -9.75 2.28
C GLY A 12 -12.31 -9.53 2.72
N ALA A 13 -11.74 -8.36 2.43
CA ALA A 13 -10.41 -7.99 2.89
C ALA A 13 -10.34 -7.85 4.43
N ILE A 14 -11.34 -7.23 5.06
CA ILE A 14 -11.40 -7.05 6.52
C ILE A 14 -11.56 -8.40 7.25
N THR A 15 -12.35 -9.32 6.71
CA THR A 15 -12.61 -10.62 7.34
C THR A 15 -11.41 -11.57 7.23
N GLY A 16 -10.69 -11.55 6.10
CA GLY A 16 -9.43 -12.30 5.94
C GLY A 16 -8.35 -11.84 6.92
N ILE A 17 -8.25 -10.53 7.16
CA ILE A 17 -7.31 -9.93 8.12
C ILE A 17 -7.61 -10.41 9.56
N ALA A 18 -8.88 -10.52 9.96
CA ALA A 18 -9.25 -10.98 11.30
C ALA A 18 -8.87 -12.46 11.58
N GLY A 19 -8.98 -13.34 10.58
CA GLY A 19 -8.65 -14.76 10.71
C GLY A 19 -7.14 -15.02 10.88
N SER A 20 -6.31 -14.31 10.13
CA SER A 20 -4.85 -14.37 10.25
C SER A 20 -4.35 -13.83 11.59
N ILE A 21 -5.01 -12.79 12.12
CA ILE A 21 -4.69 -12.16 13.41
C ILE A 21 -4.93 -13.11 14.57
N MET A 22 -6.06 -13.83 14.61
CA MET A 22 -6.31 -14.80 15.68
C MET A 22 -5.34 -15.99 15.63
N GLY A 23 -4.95 -16.44 14.43
CA GLY A 23 -3.99 -17.52 14.26
C GLY A 23 -2.59 -17.18 14.77
N TYR A 24 -2.09 -15.97 14.47
CA TYR A 24 -0.76 -15.51 14.90
C TYR A 24 -0.68 -15.27 16.41
N ILE A 25 -1.71 -14.65 17.00
CA ILE A 25 -1.76 -14.35 18.45
C ILE A 25 -1.92 -15.61 19.30
N SER A 26 -2.62 -16.63 18.78
CA SER A 26 -2.82 -17.92 19.46
C SER A 26 -1.49 -18.65 19.70
N LEU A 27 -0.56 -18.59 18.74
CA LEU A 27 0.72 -19.29 18.81
C LEU A 27 1.70 -18.73 19.85
N GLN A 28 1.55 -17.47 20.27
CA GLN A 28 2.58 -16.83 21.09
C GLN A 28 2.37 -16.90 22.62
N ARG A 29 1.24 -17.42 23.14
CA ARG A 29 0.75 -17.31 24.54
C ARG A 29 1.59 -17.95 25.69
N LEU A 30 2.90 -17.72 25.80
CA LEU A 30 3.70 -18.20 26.96
C LEU A 30 4.54 -17.10 27.67
N SER A 31 4.00 -16.58 28.78
CA SER A 31 4.66 -15.93 29.95
C SER A 31 5.47 -14.61 29.77
N LYS A 32 5.68 -13.88 30.89
CA LYS A 32 6.18 -12.49 31.07
C LYS A 32 7.37 -12.01 30.21
N ILE A 33 8.15 -12.89 29.61
CA ILE A 33 9.13 -12.56 28.54
C ILE A 33 8.40 -11.85 27.36
N LYS A 34 7.10 -12.15 27.18
CA LYS A 34 6.21 -11.56 26.20
C LYS A 34 6.14 -10.04 26.14
N SER A 35 6.15 -9.31 27.26
CA SER A 35 5.87 -7.86 27.19
C SER A 35 7.04 -7.08 26.62
N LEU A 36 8.28 -7.45 26.97
CA LEU A 36 9.48 -6.89 26.36
C LEU A 36 9.57 -7.26 24.88
N ASP A 37 9.25 -8.51 24.54
CA ASP A 37 9.22 -8.98 23.16
C ASP A 37 8.15 -8.25 22.33
N LEU A 38 6.94 -8.06 22.88
CA LEU A 38 5.86 -7.27 22.25
C LEU A 38 6.25 -5.82 22.01
N ARG A 39 7.02 -5.19 22.91
CA ARG A 39 7.54 -3.82 22.69
C ARG A 39 8.52 -3.80 21.52
N LEU A 40 9.43 -4.77 21.47
CA LEU A 40 10.40 -4.89 20.40
C LEU A 40 9.70 -5.18 19.06
N GLU A 41 8.73 -6.08 19.04
CA GLU A 41 7.92 -6.42 17.88
C GLU A 41 7.11 -5.20 17.40
N LEU A 42 6.49 -4.47 18.32
CA LEU A 42 5.79 -3.22 18.02
C LEU A 42 6.75 -2.21 17.37
N LYS A 43 7.93 -1.96 17.95
CA LYS A 43 8.91 -1.03 17.36
C LYS A 43 9.37 -1.45 15.97
N LYS A 44 9.59 -2.75 15.75
CA LYS A 44 9.94 -3.29 14.42
C LYS A 44 8.81 -3.05 13.42
N ALA A 45 7.57 -3.37 13.80
CA ALA A 45 6.40 -3.19 12.96
C ALA A 45 6.15 -1.71 12.65
N GLU A 46 6.30 -0.82 13.63
CA GLU A 46 6.20 0.63 13.44
C GLU A 46 7.28 1.16 12.50
N THR A 47 8.53 0.72 12.68
CA THR A 47 9.63 1.10 11.79
C THR A 47 9.34 0.69 10.35
N GLN A 48 8.87 -0.55 10.14
CA GLN A 48 8.52 -1.03 8.82
C GLN A 48 7.35 -0.26 8.21
N LEU A 49 6.31 0.02 9.00
CA LEU A 49 5.16 0.81 8.57
C LEU A 49 5.60 2.22 8.16
N ILE A 50 6.42 2.89 8.98
CA ILE A 50 6.94 4.23 8.72
C ILE A 50 7.71 4.26 7.40
N LEU A 51 8.60 3.29 7.16
CA LEU A 51 9.34 3.19 5.90
C LEU A 51 8.38 3.03 4.71
N THR A 52 7.47 2.05 4.77
CA THR A 52 6.51 1.82 3.69
C THR A 52 5.65 3.05 3.41
N VAL A 53 5.07 3.66 4.44
CA VAL A 53 4.14 4.79 4.31
C VAL A 53 4.83 6.06 3.81
N ASN A 54 6.06 6.34 4.25
CA ASN A 54 6.80 7.51 3.78
C ASN A 54 7.17 7.42 2.29
N ASP A 55 7.39 6.22 1.76
CA ASP A 55 7.74 6.01 0.35
C ASP A 55 6.51 6.08 -0.58
N LEU A 56 5.30 5.86 -0.06
CA LEU A 56 4.08 5.76 -0.87
C LEU A 56 3.80 7.01 -1.74
N PRO A 57 3.83 8.25 -1.23
CA PRO A 57 3.50 9.42 -2.06
C PRO A 57 4.40 9.57 -3.28
N GLU A 58 5.69 9.26 -3.13
CA GLU A 58 6.65 9.32 -4.23
C GLU A 58 6.37 8.21 -5.25
N LEU A 59 6.14 6.98 -4.79
CA LEU A 59 5.77 5.85 -5.65
C LEU A 59 4.51 6.15 -6.47
N LEU A 60 3.45 6.66 -5.81
CA LEU A 60 2.20 7.02 -6.47
C LEU A 60 2.41 8.13 -7.49
N THR A 61 3.21 9.14 -7.17
CA THR A 61 3.55 10.23 -8.10
C THR A 61 4.30 9.70 -9.32
N LYS A 62 5.25 8.78 -9.12
CA LYS A 62 6.00 8.12 -10.20
C LYS A 62 5.06 7.31 -11.11
N ALA A 63 4.12 6.57 -10.52
CA ALA A 63 3.13 5.80 -11.28
C ALA A 63 2.22 6.69 -12.14
N LYS A 64 1.73 7.81 -11.58
CA LYS A 64 0.96 8.81 -12.35
C LYS A 64 1.72 9.34 -13.54
N ARG A 65 2.95 9.81 -13.32
CA ARG A 65 3.81 10.34 -14.41
C ARG A 65 4.04 9.29 -15.50
N SER A 66 4.27 8.03 -15.09
CA SER A 66 4.43 6.92 -16.03
C SER A 66 3.18 6.70 -16.88
N ARG A 67 2.00 6.62 -16.23
CA ARG A 67 0.72 6.38 -16.92
C ARG A 67 0.36 7.49 -17.89
N GLU A 68 0.58 8.74 -17.49
CA GLU A 68 0.35 9.92 -18.33
C GLU A 68 1.27 9.91 -19.56
N ALA A 69 2.56 9.57 -19.38
CA ALA A 69 3.51 9.48 -20.48
C ALA A 69 3.11 8.39 -21.50
N ILE A 70 2.73 7.21 -21.02
CA ILE A 70 2.23 6.12 -21.87
C ILE A 70 0.97 6.54 -22.61
N SER A 71 0.01 7.13 -21.90
CA SER A 71 -1.24 7.60 -22.51
C SER A 71 -1.02 8.71 -23.53
N SER A 72 -0.01 9.57 -23.33
CA SER A 72 0.41 10.55 -24.32
C SER A 72 0.95 9.87 -25.58
N ALA A 73 1.84 8.88 -25.41
CA ALA A 73 2.47 8.17 -26.52
C ALA A 73 1.47 7.34 -27.35
N THR A 74 0.39 6.87 -26.75
CA THR A 74 -0.66 6.08 -27.41
C THR A 74 -1.86 6.91 -27.87
N GLY A 75 -1.86 8.23 -27.67
CA GLY A 75 -2.99 9.10 -28.01
C GLY A 75 -4.22 8.95 -27.10
N GLN A 76 -4.07 8.31 -25.94
CA GLN A 76 -5.15 8.03 -24.97
C GLN A 76 -5.23 9.05 -23.82
N LEU A 77 -4.53 10.18 -23.92
CA LEU A 77 -4.42 11.19 -22.86
C LEU A 77 -5.77 11.84 -22.47
N ARG A 78 -6.77 11.79 -23.35
CA ARG A 78 -8.14 12.28 -23.07
C ARG A 78 -9.17 11.15 -22.91
N SER A 79 -8.70 9.92 -22.74
CA SER A 79 -9.59 8.77 -22.60
C SER A 79 -10.35 8.80 -21.27
N GLY A 80 -11.59 8.32 -21.27
CA GLY A 80 -12.36 8.13 -20.04
C GLY A 80 -11.67 7.17 -19.06
N GLY A 81 -10.95 6.17 -19.57
CA GLY A 81 -10.15 5.24 -18.78
C GLY A 81 -9.06 5.94 -17.98
N LEU A 82 -8.27 6.82 -18.62
CA LEU A 82 -7.25 7.61 -17.90
C LEU A 82 -7.88 8.53 -16.87
N LYS A 83 -9.01 9.17 -17.21
CA LYS A 83 -9.72 10.05 -16.26
C LYS A 83 -10.18 9.29 -15.01
N LYS A 84 -10.78 8.12 -15.18
CA LYS A 84 -11.20 7.25 -14.07
C LYS A 84 -10.00 6.82 -13.22
N TRP A 85 -8.93 6.39 -13.87
CA TRP A 85 -7.70 5.98 -13.19
C TRP A 85 -7.08 7.13 -12.39
N ILE A 86 -7.06 8.37 -12.91
CA ILE A 86 -6.57 9.54 -12.17
C ILE A 86 -7.43 9.84 -10.92
N GLN A 87 -8.75 9.62 -10.99
CA GLN A 87 -9.63 9.79 -9.83
C GLN A 87 -9.35 8.74 -8.73
N GLU A 88 -9.11 7.48 -9.14
CA GLU A 88 -8.67 6.43 -8.22
C GLU A 88 -7.31 6.77 -7.61
N TRP A 89 -6.37 7.25 -8.42
CA TRP A 89 -5.06 7.71 -7.97
C TRP A 89 -5.15 8.83 -6.95
N GLU A 90 -6.01 9.83 -7.16
CA GLU A 90 -6.19 10.94 -6.22
C GLU A 90 -6.67 10.43 -4.86
N THR A 91 -7.63 9.50 -4.88
CA THR A 91 -8.18 8.88 -3.66
C THR A 91 -7.09 8.11 -2.90
N ASP A 92 -6.29 7.32 -3.61
CA ASP A 92 -5.18 6.56 -3.03
C ASP A 92 -4.06 7.48 -2.52
N TYR A 93 -3.78 8.57 -3.24
CA TYR A 93 -2.75 9.55 -2.86
C TYR A 93 -3.14 10.30 -1.59
N ILE A 94 -4.39 10.73 -1.48
CA ILE A 94 -4.94 11.32 -0.25
C ILE A 94 -4.86 10.30 0.89
N SER A 95 -5.23 9.04 0.64
CA SER A 95 -5.14 7.97 1.65
C SER A 95 -3.70 7.77 2.14
N ALA A 96 -2.72 7.73 1.23
CA ALA A 96 -1.30 7.63 1.58
C ALA A 96 -0.82 8.84 2.40
N LYS A 97 -1.26 10.06 2.06
CA LYS A 97 -0.95 11.26 2.84
C LYS A 97 -1.58 11.23 4.24
N GLN A 98 -2.82 10.73 4.36
CA GLN A 98 -3.47 10.56 5.65
C GLN A 98 -2.76 9.53 6.53
N MET A 99 -2.24 8.43 5.95
CA MET A 99 -1.44 7.44 6.68
C MET A 99 -0.20 8.07 7.33
N ILE A 100 0.45 9.02 6.66
CA ILE A 100 1.61 9.75 7.21
C ILE A 100 1.24 10.53 8.48
N LEU A 101 0.07 11.18 8.48
CA LEU A 101 -0.38 12.01 9.61
C LEU A 101 -0.67 11.19 10.88
N ILE A 102 -0.97 9.90 10.73
CA ILE A 102 -1.30 8.99 11.84
C ILE A 102 -0.13 8.07 12.21
N LEU A 103 1.06 8.26 11.63
CA LEU A 103 2.22 7.46 11.97
C LEU A 103 2.58 7.62 13.46
N PRO A 104 2.95 6.52 14.13
CA PRO A 104 3.35 6.57 15.53
C PRO A 104 4.62 7.40 15.72
N ASN A 105 4.74 8.04 16.87
CA ASN A 105 5.95 8.78 17.24
C ASN A 105 7.12 7.79 17.42
N ARG A 106 8.22 8.03 16.69
CA ARG A 106 9.44 7.21 16.71
C ARG A 106 10.07 7.08 18.09
N ASP A 107 9.86 8.06 18.97
CA ASP A 107 10.49 8.10 20.29
C ASP A 107 9.68 7.39 21.39
N SER A 108 8.53 6.79 21.05
CA SER A 108 7.74 6.05 22.03
C SER A 108 8.49 4.79 22.51
N ASP A 109 8.68 4.64 23.82
CA ASP A 109 9.36 3.49 24.43
C ASP A 109 8.40 2.40 24.94
N TYR A 110 7.10 2.73 25.01
CA TYR A 110 6.01 1.88 25.47
C TYR A 110 6.24 1.23 26.85
N ILE A 111 7.09 1.84 27.70
CA ILE A 111 7.49 1.25 28.97
C ILE A 111 6.32 1.15 29.95
N SER A 112 5.38 2.10 29.90
CA SER A 112 4.19 2.14 30.76
C SER A 112 3.00 1.34 30.21
N ASN A 113 3.07 0.81 28.98
CA ASN A 113 1.96 0.08 28.38
C ASN A 113 1.76 -1.30 29.01
N SER A 114 0.50 -1.66 29.27
CA SER A 114 0.14 -3.02 29.64
C SER A 114 0.31 -3.96 28.45
N GLN A 115 0.43 -5.26 28.72
CA GLN A 115 0.53 -6.27 27.65
C GLN A 115 -0.65 -6.17 26.67
N ARG A 116 -1.87 -5.98 27.19
CA ARG A 116 -3.08 -5.86 26.36
C ARG A 116 -3.04 -4.61 25.47
N ASP A 117 -2.48 -3.50 25.95
CA ASP A 117 -2.33 -2.29 25.15
C ASP A 117 -1.29 -2.48 24.04
N LEU A 118 -0.19 -3.18 24.33
CA LEU A 118 0.82 -3.54 23.34
C LEU A 118 0.23 -4.42 22.24
N GLU A 119 -0.53 -5.46 22.61
CA GLU A 119 -1.21 -6.35 21.65
C GLU A 119 -2.21 -5.55 20.79
N THR A 120 -2.97 -4.64 21.40
CA THR A 120 -3.92 -3.78 20.67
C THR A 120 -3.20 -2.86 19.68
N LYS A 121 -2.10 -2.23 20.09
CA LYS A 121 -1.29 -1.38 19.22
C LYS A 121 -0.66 -2.18 18.07
N LEU A 122 -0.17 -3.37 18.35
CA LEU A 122 0.41 -4.26 17.33
C LEU A 122 -0.62 -4.60 16.25
N ILE A 123 -1.86 -4.93 16.65
CA ILE A 123 -2.96 -5.18 15.72
C ILE A 123 -3.23 -3.95 14.84
N LEU A 124 -3.29 -2.76 15.43
CA LEU A 124 -3.53 -1.52 14.69
C LEU A 124 -2.41 -1.22 13.68
N ILE A 125 -1.15 -1.36 14.09
CA ILE A 125 0.01 -1.18 13.20
C ILE A 125 -0.01 -2.21 12.07
N HIS A 126 -0.35 -3.46 12.36
CA HIS A 126 -0.47 -4.49 11.34
C HIS A 126 -1.58 -4.17 10.32
N GLN A 127 -2.77 -3.73 10.78
CA GLN A 127 -3.85 -3.32 9.89
C GLN A 127 -3.44 -2.17 8.96
N GLN A 128 -2.71 -1.18 9.48
CA GLN A 128 -2.17 -0.10 8.65
C GLN A 128 -1.10 -0.60 7.68
N SER A 129 -0.26 -1.55 8.11
CA SER A 129 0.79 -2.15 7.27
C SER A 129 0.19 -2.91 6.09
N VAL A 130 -0.88 -3.67 6.30
CA VAL A 130 -1.60 -4.36 5.22
C VAL A 130 -2.14 -3.36 4.19
N LYS A 131 -2.77 -2.27 4.64
CA LYS A 131 -3.29 -1.23 3.73
C LYS A 131 -2.17 -0.54 2.95
N ALA A 132 -1.09 -0.15 3.63
CA ALA A 132 0.05 0.50 3.00
C ALA A 132 0.75 -0.41 1.97
N ASN A 133 0.93 -1.69 2.31
CA ASN A 133 1.53 -2.67 1.40
C ASN A 133 0.62 -2.97 0.19
N ALA A 134 -0.70 -3.00 0.37
CA ALA A 134 -1.63 -3.17 -0.75
C ALA A 134 -1.54 -2.02 -1.76
N LEU A 135 -1.44 -0.77 -1.28
CA LEU A 135 -1.20 0.38 -2.15
C LEU A 135 0.16 0.28 -2.85
N LYS A 136 1.22 -0.05 -2.10
CA LYS A 136 2.56 -0.22 -2.66
C LYS A 136 2.57 -1.25 -3.79
N GLU A 137 2.03 -2.44 -3.54
CA GLU A 137 1.97 -3.53 -4.50
C GLU A 137 1.16 -3.15 -5.75
N LYS A 138 -0.01 -2.52 -5.57
CA LYS A 138 -0.84 -2.01 -6.68
C LYS A 138 0.00 -1.14 -7.62
N TYR A 139 0.67 -0.12 -7.09
CA TYR A 139 1.40 0.84 -7.91
C TYR A 139 2.72 0.30 -8.48
N GLU A 140 3.39 -0.64 -7.79
CA GLU A 140 4.53 -1.36 -8.35
C GLU A 140 4.13 -2.24 -9.54
N ILE A 141 3.00 -2.96 -9.45
CA ILE A 141 2.46 -3.75 -10.56
C ILE A 141 2.10 -2.83 -11.74
N GLU A 142 1.48 -1.70 -11.46
CA GLU A 142 1.12 -0.73 -12.49
C GLU A 142 2.34 -0.15 -13.21
N LEU A 143 3.39 0.22 -12.48
CA LEU A 143 4.65 0.66 -13.06
C LEU A 143 5.28 -0.41 -13.96
N LYS A 144 5.29 -1.67 -13.52
CA LYS A 144 5.79 -2.79 -14.33
C LYS A 144 4.96 -2.99 -15.61
N ARG A 145 3.65 -2.75 -15.55
CA ARG A 145 2.78 -2.81 -16.75
C ARG A 145 3.11 -1.69 -17.72
N ASP A 146 3.30 -0.48 -17.22
CA ASP A 146 3.67 0.68 -18.04
C ASP A 146 5.04 0.52 -18.69
N GLU A 147 6.01 -0.03 -17.96
CA GLU A 147 7.35 -0.33 -18.48
C GLU A 147 7.26 -1.30 -19.66
N LYS A 148 6.55 -2.42 -19.49
CA LYS A 148 6.29 -3.37 -20.59
C LYS A 148 5.59 -2.73 -21.78
N GLN A 149 4.66 -1.80 -21.54
CA GLN A 149 3.99 -1.09 -22.61
C GLN A 149 4.94 -0.13 -23.34
N ARG A 150 5.85 0.53 -22.61
CA ARG A 150 6.89 1.38 -23.17
C ARG A 150 7.82 0.62 -24.11
N ASP A 151 8.26 -0.56 -23.69
CA ASP A 151 9.13 -1.42 -24.49
C ASP A 151 8.46 -1.82 -25.81
N ARG A 152 7.15 -2.12 -25.78
CA ARG A 152 6.37 -2.41 -26.99
C ARG A 152 6.30 -1.20 -27.93
N ILE A 153 6.04 -0.01 -27.39
CA ILE A 153 5.99 1.23 -28.18
C ILE A 153 7.34 1.47 -28.88
N TYR A 154 8.46 1.24 -28.18
CA TYR A 154 9.79 1.37 -28.78
C TYR A 154 10.06 0.32 -29.85
N ALA A 155 9.71 -0.94 -29.60
CA ALA A 155 9.85 -2.02 -30.59
C ALA A 155 9.02 -1.74 -31.86
N GLU A 156 7.77 -1.32 -31.70
CA GLU A 156 6.90 -0.95 -32.82
C GLU A 156 7.48 0.21 -33.62
N ARG A 157 7.94 1.27 -32.95
CA ARG A 157 8.56 2.43 -33.60
C ARG A 157 9.80 2.03 -34.41
N ASN A 158 10.66 1.19 -33.85
CA ASN A 158 11.86 0.72 -34.54
C ASN A 158 11.52 -0.13 -35.76
N SER A 159 10.52 -1.01 -35.67
CA SER A 159 10.10 -1.85 -36.79
C SER A 159 9.49 -1.05 -37.96
N ARG A 160 8.82 0.07 -37.68
CA ARG A 160 8.29 0.98 -38.72
C ARG A 160 9.43 1.70 -39.44
N ASN A 161 10.44 2.14 -38.69
CA ASN A 161 11.59 2.85 -39.25
C ASN A 161 12.49 1.95 -40.12
N GLN A 162 12.46 0.62 -39.95
CA GLN A 162 13.23 -0.32 -40.79
C GLN A 162 12.49 -0.72 -42.08
N LYS A 163 11.19 -0.45 -42.18
CA LYS A 163 10.37 -0.77 -43.37
C LYS A 163 10.21 0.40 -44.35
N ASN A 164 10.63 1.59 -43.93
CA ASN A 164 10.68 2.81 -44.75
C ASN A 164 12.13 3.08 -45.16
#